data_AF-A0A2S9GPU3-F1
#
_entry.id   AF-A0A2S9GPU3-F1
#
_cell.length_a   1.000
_cell.length_b   1.000
_cell.length_c   1.000
_cell.angle_alpha   90.00
_cell.angle_beta   90.00
_cell.angle_gamma   90.00
#
_symmetry.space_group_name_H-M   'P 1'
#
loop_
_entity.id
_entity.type
_entity.pdbx_description
1 polymer ?
#
loop_
_entity_poly.entity_id
_entity_poly.type
_entity_poly.pdbx_seq_one_letter_code
_entity_poly.pdbx_strand_id
1 'polypeptide(L)' 'RIIPADGDVADEDLIAREEVVVTITETGYAKRTKSDLYRSQKRGGKGVQGAGLKQDDIVNHFFVCSTHDWILF' A
#
# COMPACT_ATOMS: atom_id res chain seq x y z
N ARG A 1 14.90 -32.78 17.80
CA ARG A 1 15.55 -32.98 16.48
C ARG A 1 15.14 -31.80 15.62
N ILE A 2 16.07 -30.90 15.29
CA ILE A 2 15.79 -29.78 14.39
C ILE A 2 15.96 -30.32 12.97
N ILE A 3 14.92 -30.19 12.15
CA ILE A 3 14.94 -30.58 10.75
C ILE A 3 15.24 -29.28 9.98
N PRO A 4 16.36 -29.17 9.26
CA PRO A 4 16.61 -28.01 8.41
C PRO A 4 15.56 -27.98 7.30
N ALA A 5 15.08 -26.79 6.94
CA ALA A 5 14.19 -26.63 5.79
C ALA A 5 14.94 -27.05 4.52
N ASP A 6 14.35 -27.96 3.73
CA ASP A 6 14.95 -28.59 2.55
C ASP A 6 15.06 -27.66 1.32
N GLY A 7 14.73 -26.38 1.45
CA GLY A 7 14.73 -25.42 0.34
C GLY A 7 15.28 -24.06 0.75
N ASP A 8 15.88 -23.36 -0.22
CA ASP A 8 16.24 -21.95 -0.09
C ASP A 8 14.95 -21.15 0.12
N VAL A 9 14.66 -20.79 1.38
CA VAL A 9 13.53 -19.92 1.73
C VAL A 9 13.98 -18.49 1.46
N ALA A 10 13.26 -17.79 0.58
CA ALA A 10 13.51 -16.37 0.34
C ALA A 10 12.82 -15.52 1.40
N ASP A 11 13.32 -14.33 1.70
CA ASP A 11 12.73 -13.43 2.71
C ASP A 11 11.26 -13.09 2.36
N GLU A 12 10.92 -13.07 1.08
CA GLU A 12 9.57 -12.85 0.57
C GLU A 12 8.59 -13.96 0.98
N ASP A 13 9.05 -15.21 1.13
CA ASP A 13 8.22 -16.35 1.54
C ASP A 13 7.75 -16.24 2.99
N LEU A 14 8.41 -15.39 3.79
CA LEU A 14 8.00 -15.08 5.16
C LEU A 14 6.81 -14.11 5.20
N ILE A 15 6.47 -13.48 4.07
CA ILE A 15 5.37 -12.53 3.97
C ILE A 15 4.10 -13.29 3.61
N ALA A 16 3.02 -13.07 4.36
CA ALA A 16 1.74 -13.68 4.04
C ALA A 16 1.16 -13.12 2.73
N ARG A 17 0.55 -14.00 1.92
CA ARG A 17 -0.28 -13.58 0.78
C ARG A 17 -1.59 -12.99 1.29
N GLU A 18 -1.76 -11.69 1.10
CA GLU A 18 -2.97 -10.96 1.49
C GLU A 18 -3.30 -9.89 0.46
N GLU A 19 -4.58 -9.49 0.43
CA GLU A 19 -5.06 -8.40 -0.41
C GLU A 19 -4.74 -7.05 0.25
N VAL A 20 -4.14 -6.16 -0.54
CA VAL A 20 -3.68 -4.85 -0.07
C VAL A 20 -4.11 -3.76 -1.03
N VAL A 21 -4.29 -2.57 -0.48
CA VAL A 21 -4.38 -1.33 -1.22
C VAL A 21 -2.99 -0.71 -1.30
N VAL A 22 -2.56 -0.40 -2.51
CA VAL A 22 -1.33 0.35 -2.76
C VAL A 22 -1.69 1.73 -3.30
N THR A 23 -1.03 2.74 -2.76
CA THR A 23 -1.22 4.15 -3.10
C THR A 23 0.12 4.77 -3.40
N ILE A 24 0.25 5.43 -4.55
CA ILE A 24 1.45 6.17 -4.95
C ILE A 24 1.05 7.62 -5.20
N THR A 25 1.76 8.55 -4.57
CA THR A 25 1.50 9.98 -4.69
C THR A 25 2.33 10.64 -5.79
N GLU A 26 1.96 11.85 -6.21
CA GLU A 26 2.71 12.63 -7.21
C GLU A 26 4.14 12.94 -6.76
N THR A 27 4.38 13.10 -5.46
CA THR A 27 5.74 13.30 -4.93
C THR A 27 6.57 12.00 -4.81
N GLY A 28 6.00 10.86 -5.22
CA GLY A 28 6.68 9.56 -5.24
C GLY A 28 6.57 8.78 -3.93
N TYR A 29 5.71 9.19 -3.00
CA TYR A 29 5.46 8.41 -1.79
C TYR A 29 4.58 7.20 -2.09
N ALA A 30 5.08 6.01 -1.79
CA ALA A 30 4.33 4.76 -1.93
C ALA A 30 3.95 4.20 -0.56
N LYS A 31 2.69 3.79 -0.40
CA LYS A 31 2.19 3.15 0.81
C LYS A 31 1.35 1.92 0.48
N ARG A 32 1.52 0.86 1.26
CA ARG A 32 0.70 -0.36 1.26
C ARG A 32 -0.13 -0.41 2.54
N THR A 33 -1.40 -0.77 2.44
CA THR A 33 -2.31 -0.96 3.59
C THR A 33 -3.19 -2.17 3.31
N LYS A 34 -3.44 -3.02 4.31
CA LYS A 34 -4.36 -4.15 4.14
C LYS A 34 -5.74 -3.65 3.72
N SER A 35 -6.43 -4.38 2.84
CA SER A 35 -7.70 -3.91 2.28
C SER A 35 -8.80 -3.75 3.34
N ASP A 36 -8.79 -4.57 4.39
CA ASP A 36 -9.70 -4.48 5.54
C ASP A 36 -9.47 -3.22 6.42
N LEU A 37 -8.23 -2.78 6.53
CA LEU A 37 -7.83 -1.56 7.26
C LEU A 37 -8.00 -0.30 6.41
N TYR A 38 -8.18 -0.43 5.10
CA TYR A 38 -8.39 0.71 4.22
C TYR A 38 -9.83 1.23 4.36
N ARG A 39 -10.01 2.25 5.19
CA ARG A 39 -11.29 2.97 5.25
C ARG A 39 -11.45 3.80 3.98
N SER A 40 -12.50 3.53 3.20
CA SER A 40 -12.90 4.41 2.10
C SER A 40 -13.06 5.84 2.61
N GLN A 41 -12.13 6.71 2.24
CA GLN A 41 -12.28 8.14 2.43
C GLN A 41 -13.16 8.64 1.29
N LYS A 42 -14.42 8.98 1.59
CA LYS A 42 -15.28 9.65 0.61
C LYS A 42 -14.58 10.91 0.10
N ARG A 43 -14.68 11.21 -1.20
CA ARG A 43 -14.31 12.52 -1.78
C ARG A 43 -15.16 13.60 -1.11
N GLY A 44 -14.72 14.14 0.02
CA GLY A 44 -15.52 15.06 0.84
C GLY A 44 -14.77 15.82 1.93
N GLY A 45 -13.45 15.64 2.06
CA GLY A 45 -12.61 16.44 2.98
C GLY A 45 -12.05 17.73 2.38
N LYS A 46 -12.23 18.00 1.08
CA LYS A 46 -11.82 19.26 0.43
C LYS A 46 -12.90 20.33 0.53
N GLY A 47 -13.43 20.53 1.73
CA GLY A 47 -14.69 21.26 1.95
C GLY A 47 -14.68 22.29 3.07
N VAL A 48 -13.52 22.80 3.51
CA VAL A 48 -13.44 24.11 4.18
C VAL A 48 -12.10 24.72 3.79
N GLN A 49 -12.11 25.67 2.85
CA GLN A 49 -10.98 26.59 2.64
C GLN A 49 -10.79 27.39 3.93
N GLY A 50 -9.93 26.89 4.81
CA GLY A 50 -9.64 27.50 6.10
C GLY A 50 -8.18 27.23 6.43
N ALA A 51 -7.32 28.17 6.05
CA ALA A 51 -5.88 28.21 6.29
C ALA A 51 -5.02 27.22 5.47
N GLY A 52 -3.94 27.74 4.89
CA GLY A 52 -3.11 27.07 3.90
C GLY A 52 -2.50 25.76 4.40
N LEU A 53 -2.86 24.67 3.73
CA LEU A 53 -2.23 23.38 3.93
C LEU A 53 -1.06 23.26 2.96
N LYS A 54 0.13 23.59 3.46
CA LYS A 54 1.38 23.23 2.79
C LYS A 54 1.62 21.74 3.01
N GLN A 55 0.92 20.89 2.25
CA GLN A 55 1.22 19.48 1.91
C GLN A 55 0.03 18.87 1.13
N ASP A 56 -0.30 19.43 -0.04
CA ASP A 56 -1.24 18.82 -0.99
C ASP A 56 -0.52 17.72 -1.81
N ASP A 57 -0.12 16.62 -1.16
CA ASP A 57 0.40 15.47 -1.90
C ASP A 57 -0.78 14.61 -2.40
N ILE A 58 -0.96 14.59 -3.72
CA ILE A 58 -2.11 13.97 -4.37
C ILE A 58 -1.78 12.53 -4.73
N VAL A 59 -2.74 11.63 -4.53
CA VAL A 59 -2.65 10.24 -4.99
C VAL A 59 -2.70 10.21 -6.52
N ASN A 60 -1.64 9.72 -7.15
CA ASN A 60 -1.54 9.53 -8.60
C ASN A 60 -1.97 8.11 -9.01
N HIS A 61 -1.53 7.07 -8.28
CA HIS A 61 -1.94 5.68 -8.54
C HIS A 61 -2.62 5.05 -7.33
N PHE A 62 -3.68 4.30 -7.59
CA PHE A 62 -4.46 3.57 -6.60
C PHE A 62 -4.89 2.23 -7.18
N PHE A 63 -4.48 1.12 -6.55
CA PHE A 63 -4.86 -0.22 -6.98
C PHE A 63 -4.94 -1.18 -5.79
N VAL A 64 -5.72 -2.25 -6.00
CA VAL A 64 -5.86 -3.38 -5.08
C VAL A 64 -5.10 -4.54 -5.70
N CYS A 65 -4.15 -5.13 -4.96
CA CYS A 65 -3.32 -6.24 -5.44
C CYS A 65 -2.97 -7.19 -4.29
N SER A 66 -2.38 -8.34 -4.62
CA SER A 66 -1.77 -9.22 -3.62
C SER A 66 -0.40 -8.67 -3.18
N THR A 67 0.07 -9.08 -2.01
CA THR A 67 1.43 -8.77 -1.52
C THR A 67 2.56 -9.34 -2.39
N HIS A 68 2.26 -10.30 -3.27
CA HIS A 68 3.23 -10.99 -4.12
C HIS A 68 3.06 -10.66 -5.62
N ASP A 69 2.18 -9.72 -5.96
CA ASP A 69 1.99 -9.32 -7.35
C ASP A 69 3.09 -8.36 -7.80
N TRP A 70 3.51 -8.49 -9.05
CA TRP A 70 4.43 -7.56 -9.69
C TRP A 70 3.67 -6.33 -10.20
N ILE A 71 4.18 -5.15 -9.86
CA ILE A 71 3.66 -3.88 -10.37
C ILE A 71 4.74 -3.28 -11.27
N LEU A 72 4.45 -3.18 -12.57
CA LEU A 72 5.33 -2.58 -13.56
C LEU A 72 4.80 -1.20 -13.97
N PHE A 73 5.71 -0.25 -14.18
CA PHE A 73 5.44 1.14 -14.56
C PHE A 73 6.09 1.47 -15.89
#